data_AF-A0A437JUZ9-F1
#
_entry.id   AF-A0A437JUZ9-F1
#
_cell.length_a   1.000
_cell.length_b   1.000
_cell.length_c   1.000
_cell.angle_alpha   90.00
_cell.angle_beta   90.00
_cell.angle_gamma   90.00
#
_symmetry.space_group_name_H-M   'P 1'
#
loop_
_entity.id
_entity.type
_entity.pdbx_description
1 polymer ?
#
loop_
_entity_poly.entity_id
_entity_poly.type
_entity_poly.pdbx_seq_one_letter_code
_entity_poly.pdbx_strand_id
1 'polypeptide(L)'
;MSAHQTPADARLAASLMLLRDAPSESGGGVEVLMLRRAERDGDLRSGACVFPGGVLEAADRAAYAWCLGPTDAEASARLGLAEGGLGYLVAAVRESFEEVGVLLACRPDGSALVPAEWAALRPALAPWRLHLHRGEHDIGALCRAFDLRLDLRNLHYFSHWLTPPGVPKRFDTRFFTVPMPAGQTPEADRAEAVEMMWTRPAAALARDSGYVLLPVTRCTLQELQAHPDAAAAHADAGARRDIRVTMPRRGRTRKGPRIVLPWEPGWAELGRLDPEGHHQALAEIVPGEPVRLSPRILRLTAPNAGTMTGPGTNTYLVGDDDPGAPLAVIDPGPDLPAHREAILAAAPRRITHVLTTHTHVDHSPGAAALAQATGARVIGRRAPPHPGQDAAFTPDEEPVEGDVLQLGAGTTLQALQTPGHASNHVCWRLAEEKLLFTGDHLMQGSTVVINPPDGDMQAYLAQLERLLHMDLDWLAPGHGFLVAEPHAVIRALVAHRLKREAKVLASLQQHGPATVPALVPAAYDDTPVPLHGVAARSLLAHLLKLQAEGRASESDGVWRAA
;
A
#
# COMPACT_ATOMS: atom_id res chain seq x y z
N MET A 1 -1.61 7.50 17.75
CA MET A 1 -1.13 6.25 17.11
C MET A 1 -0.41 5.46 18.19
N SER A 2 -0.72 4.18 18.36
CA SER A 2 0.05 3.34 19.28
C SER A 2 1.50 3.28 18.80
N ALA A 3 2.46 3.32 19.72
CA ALA A 3 3.87 3.12 19.38
C ALA A 3 4.05 1.80 18.64
N HIS A 4 4.90 1.77 17.61
CA HIS A 4 5.23 0.54 16.90
C HIS A 4 5.89 -0.44 17.88
N GLN A 5 5.37 -1.66 17.94
CA GLN A 5 5.96 -2.73 18.74
C GLN A 5 6.67 -3.71 17.81
N THR A 6 7.97 -3.90 18.05
CA THR A 6 8.74 -4.88 17.30
C THR A 6 8.26 -6.30 17.65
N PRO A 7 7.94 -7.14 16.66
CA PRO A 7 7.62 -8.55 16.90
C PRO A 7 8.77 -9.28 17.61
N ALA A 8 8.46 -10.20 18.52
CA ALA A 8 9.46 -10.90 19.33
C ALA A 8 10.47 -11.73 18.51
N ASP A 9 10.09 -12.14 17.30
CA ASP A 9 10.90 -12.90 16.36
C ASP A 9 11.69 -12.00 15.38
N ALA A 10 11.55 -10.67 15.48
CA ALA A 10 12.28 -9.70 14.67
C ALA A 10 13.40 -9.03 15.48
N ARG A 11 14.60 -8.96 14.88
CA ARG A 11 15.77 -8.29 15.48
C ARG A 11 15.71 -6.80 15.16
N LEU A 12 15.96 -5.96 16.17
CA LEU A 12 16.11 -4.51 15.97
C LEU A 12 17.37 -4.26 15.14
N ALA A 13 17.27 -3.46 14.08
CA ALA A 13 18.39 -3.17 13.22
C ALA A 13 18.42 -1.71 12.76
N ALA A 14 19.59 -1.24 12.37
CA ALA A 14 19.79 0.08 11.78
C ALA A 14 20.72 -0.02 10.56
N SER A 15 20.41 0.77 9.53
CA SER A 15 21.24 0.87 8.33
C SER A 15 21.52 2.32 7.97
N LEU A 16 22.73 2.59 7.52
CA LEU A 16 23.20 3.92 7.16
C LEU A 16 23.45 4.01 5.66
N MET A 17 22.78 4.95 5.02
CA MET A 17 22.95 5.29 3.61
C MET A 17 23.92 6.46 3.51
N LEU A 18 25.14 6.16 3.06
CA LEU A 18 26.16 7.15 2.77
C LEU A 18 25.92 7.72 1.38
N LEU A 19 25.72 9.04 1.29
CA LEU A 19 25.40 9.73 0.05
C LEU A 19 26.56 10.64 -0.39
N ARG A 20 26.83 10.69 -1.69
CA ARG A 20 27.75 11.68 -2.29
C ARG A 20 27.25 12.10 -3.66
N ASP A 21 27.84 13.15 -4.21
CA ASP A 21 27.56 13.54 -5.59
C ASP A 21 28.37 12.67 -6.55
N ALA A 22 27.71 12.20 -7.60
CA ALA A 22 28.35 11.56 -8.73
C ALA A 22 29.36 12.52 -9.37
N PRO A 23 30.52 12.03 -9.82
CA PRO A 23 31.43 12.83 -10.62
C PRO A 23 30.71 13.49 -11.82
N SER A 24 31.06 14.73 -12.14
CA SER A 24 30.45 15.45 -13.26
C SER A 24 30.56 14.67 -14.59
N GLU A 25 31.64 13.91 -14.76
CA GLU A 25 31.91 13.07 -15.93
C GLU A 25 30.94 11.90 -16.08
N SER A 26 30.33 11.41 -15.00
CA SER A 26 29.31 10.36 -15.03
C SER A 26 27.88 10.91 -15.09
N GLY A 27 27.73 12.21 -15.38
CA GLY A 27 26.44 12.88 -15.59
C GLY A 27 25.79 13.46 -14.33
N GLY A 28 26.54 13.58 -13.23
CA GLY A 28 26.06 14.17 -11.97
C GLY A 28 24.93 13.37 -11.29
N GLY A 29 24.35 13.91 -10.23
CA GLY A 29 23.30 13.24 -9.44
C GLY A 29 23.80 12.63 -8.13
N VAL A 30 22.88 12.00 -7.40
CA VAL A 30 23.20 11.25 -6.17
C VAL A 30 23.91 9.93 -6.51
N GLU A 31 24.95 9.61 -5.75
CA GLU A 31 25.44 8.23 -5.55
C GLU A 31 25.21 7.80 -4.11
N VAL A 32 24.89 6.52 -3.94
CA VAL A 32 24.78 5.87 -2.63
C VAL A 32 25.76 4.71 -2.54
N LEU A 33 26.38 4.54 -1.36
CA LEU A 33 27.24 3.40 -1.09
C LEU A 33 26.39 2.15 -0.86
N MET A 34 26.66 1.10 -1.62
CA MET A 34 26.02 -0.20 -1.48
C MET A 34 27.06 -1.31 -1.35
N LEU A 35 26.65 -2.40 -0.71
CA LEU A 35 27.43 -3.61 -0.47
C LEU A 35 26.73 -4.80 -1.09
N ARG A 36 27.48 -5.68 -1.76
CA ARG A 36 27.00 -7.01 -2.15
C ARG A 36 27.33 -8.01 -1.05
N ARG A 37 26.31 -8.60 -0.42
CA ARG A 37 26.49 -9.66 0.58
C ARG A 37 27.04 -10.93 -0.07
N ALA A 38 27.87 -11.65 0.68
CA ALA A 38 28.38 -12.95 0.25
C ALA A 38 27.25 -13.94 -0.06
N GLU A 39 27.48 -14.78 -1.08
CA GLU A 39 26.54 -15.84 -1.40
C GLU A 39 26.55 -16.90 -0.29
N ARG A 40 25.36 -17.21 0.25
CA ARG A 40 25.16 -18.26 1.26
C ARG A 40 23.89 -19.03 0.91
N ASP A 41 24.00 -20.36 0.83
CA ASP A 41 22.87 -21.22 0.49
C ASP A 41 21.71 -21.03 1.49
N GLY A 42 20.49 -20.83 0.96
CA GLY A 42 19.26 -20.68 1.76
C GLY A 42 19.00 -19.29 2.35
N ASP A 43 19.82 -18.27 2.07
CA ASP A 43 19.57 -16.88 2.48
C ASP A 43 18.97 -16.06 1.31
N LEU A 44 17.78 -15.49 1.50
CA LEU A 44 17.13 -14.59 0.53
C LEU A 44 17.96 -13.34 0.19
N ARG A 45 18.99 -13.06 0.99
CA ARG A 45 19.93 -11.94 0.82
C ARG A 45 21.24 -12.35 0.13
N SER A 46 21.38 -13.62 -0.25
CA SER A 46 22.54 -14.15 -0.97
C SER A 46 22.76 -13.35 -2.26
N GLY A 47 23.93 -12.73 -2.41
CA GLY A 47 24.26 -11.88 -3.56
C GLY A 47 23.47 -10.57 -3.65
N ALA A 48 22.62 -10.25 -2.65
CA ALA A 48 21.80 -9.05 -2.65
C ALA A 48 22.63 -7.79 -2.35
N CYS A 49 22.27 -6.71 -3.02
CA CYS A 49 22.86 -5.41 -2.75
C CYS A 49 22.09 -4.69 -1.63
N VAL A 50 22.80 -4.28 -0.59
CA VAL A 50 22.28 -3.68 0.64
C VAL A 50 23.07 -2.44 1.01
N PHE A 51 22.59 -1.71 2.02
CA PHE A 51 23.33 -0.60 2.63
C PHE A 51 24.08 -1.10 3.87
N PRO A 52 25.18 -0.45 4.27
CA PRO A 52 25.86 -0.75 5.52
C PRO A 52 24.90 -0.75 6.71
N GLY A 53 25.00 -1.75 7.57
CA GLY A 53 24.12 -1.83 8.74
C GLY A 53 23.93 -3.23 9.30
N GLY A 54 23.42 -3.26 10.53
CA GLY A 54 23.25 -4.49 11.29
C GLY A 54 22.36 -4.34 12.52
N VAL A 55 22.54 -5.24 13.47
CA VAL A 55 21.64 -5.43 14.61
C VAL A 55 22.04 -4.51 15.76
N LEU A 56 21.06 -3.96 16.47
CA LEU A 56 21.35 -3.19 17.69
C LEU A 56 21.89 -4.12 18.78
N GLU A 57 22.91 -3.68 19.48
CA GLU A 57 23.52 -4.40 20.59
C GLU A 57 23.30 -3.68 21.91
N ALA A 58 23.19 -4.44 23.01
CA ALA A 58 23.11 -3.82 24.34
C ALA A 58 24.33 -2.94 24.66
N ALA A 59 25.50 -3.29 24.08
CA ALA A 59 26.74 -2.56 24.20
C ALA A 59 26.70 -1.16 23.56
N ASP A 60 25.81 -0.91 22.59
CA ASP A 60 25.66 0.42 21.97
C ASP A 60 25.33 1.51 23.00
N ARG A 61 24.71 1.13 24.13
CA ARG A 61 24.40 2.06 25.23
C ARG A 61 25.65 2.68 25.87
N ALA A 62 26.80 1.99 25.83
CA ALA A 62 28.05 2.50 26.39
C ALA A 62 28.54 3.77 25.66
N ALA A 63 28.12 3.98 24.42
CA ALA A 63 28.50 5.14 23.62
C ALA A 63 27.64 6.39 23.85
N TYR A 64 26.53 6.30 24.62
CA TYR A 64 25.59 7.41 24.75
C TYR A 64 26.24 8.67 25.32
N ALA A 65 27.15 8.51 26.29
CA ALA A 65 27.92 9.62 26.87
C ALA A 65 28.90 10.28 25.88
N TRP A 66 29.22 9.59 24.78
CA TRP A 66 30.15 10.03 23.74
C TRP A 66 29.44 10.53 22.48
N CYS A 67 28.10 10.56 22.47
CA CYS A 67 27.33 11.05 21.34
C CYS A 67 27.21 12.58 21.35
N LEU A 68 27.32 13.21 20.19
CA LEU A 68 26.95 14.61 19.95
C LEU A 68 25.75 14.65 19.01
N GLY A 69 24.69 15.34 19.40
CA GLY A 69 23.43 15.40 18.64
C GLY A 69 22.23 15.18 19.55
N PRO A 70 21.17 14.51 19.08
CA PRO A 70 19.94 14.34 19.86
C PRO A 70 20.19 13.51 21.13
N THR A 71 19.45 13.85 22.17
CA THR A 71 19.27 13.00 23.35
C THR A 71 18.47 11.72 23.01
N ASP A 72 18.50 10.73 23.89
CA ASP A 72 17.68 9.52 23.69
C ASP A 72 16.18 9.81 23.65
N ALA A 73 15.70 10.78 24.42
CA ALA A 73 14.30 11.20 24.37
C ALA A 73 13.94 11.80 23.00
N GLU A 74 14.78 12.67 22.45
CA GLU A 74 14.56 13.29 21.14
C GLU A 74 14.64 12.26 20.00
N ALA A 75 15.64 11.36 20.06
CA ALA A 75 15.76 10.26 19.11
C ALA A 75 14.55 9.32 19.18
N SER A 76 14.10 8.94 20.39
CA SER A 76 12.94 8.07 20.59
C SER A 76 11.67 8.71 20.04
N ALA A 77 11.43 9.99 20.34
CA ALA A 77 10.30 10.75 19.80
C ALA A 77 10.32 10.78 18.26
N ARG A 78 11.49 11.01 17.65
CA ARG A 78 11.64 11.01 16.18
C ARG A 78 11.38 9.63 15.55
N LEU A 79 11.69 8.56 16.26
CA LEU A 79 11.54 7.17 15.81
C LEU A 79 10.21 6.51 16.21
N GLY A 80 9.31 7.25 16.89
CA GLY A 80 8.02 6.75 17.36
C GLY A 80 8.14 5.70 18.47
N LEU A 81 9.17 5.81 19.32
CA LEU A 81 9.48 4.89 20.42
C LEU A 81 9.27 5.57 21.78
N ALA A 82 9.05 4.76 22.82
CA ALA A 82 8.98 5.24 24.20
C ALA A 82 10.36 5.64 24.74
N GLU A 83 11.39 4.84 24.46
CA GLU A 83 12.79 5.06 24.86
C GLU A 83 13.73 4.25 23.93
N GLY A 84 15.05 4.46 24.06
CA GLY A 84 16.09 3.66 23.37
C GLY A 84 16.34 4.03 21.91
N GLY A 85 15.75 5.12 21.43
CA GLY A 85 15.92 5.61 20.06
C GLY A 85 17.37 5.94 19.71
N LEU A 86 18.20 6.40 20.66
CA LEU A 86 19.60 6.71 20.42
C LEU A 86 20.42 5.47 20.04
N GLY A 87 20.00 4.29 20.51
CA GLY A 87 20.62 3.01 20.16
C GLY A 87 20.63 2.74 18.65
N TYR A 88 19.56 3.12 17.94
CA TYR A 88 19.52 2.97 16.47
C TYR A 88 20.54 3.86 15.76
N LEU A 89 20.73 5.09 16.24
CA LEU A 89 21.69 6.01 15.63
C LEU A 89 23.11 5.54 15.90
N VAL A 90 23.41 5.08 17.12
CA VAL A 90 24.72 4.51 17.48
C VAL A 90 25.00 3.24 16.66
N ALA A 91 24.05 2.31 16.59
CA ALA A 91 24.19 1.09 15.80
C ALA A 91 24.46 1.39 14.32
N ALA A 92 23.76 2.36 13.73
CA ALA A 92 23.99 2.76 12.34
C ALA A 92 25.44 3.24 12.10
N VAL A 93 26.02 3.99 13.05
CA VAL A 93 27.42 4.47 12.96
C VAL A 93 28.41 3.35 13.23
N ARG A 94 28.17 2.53 14.26
CA ARG A 94 29.01 1.38 14.61
C ARG A 94 29.12 0.42 13.43
N GLU A 95 27.99 -0.02 12.88
CA GLU A 95 27.92 -0.96 11.76
C GLU A 95 28.57 -0.39 10.50
N SER A 96 28.39 0.91 10.22
CA SER A 96 29.11 1.58 9.12
C SER A 96 30.63 1.51 9.30
N PHE A 97 31.13 1.68 10.53
CA PHE A 97 32.56 1.58 10.78
C PHE A 97 33.06 0.14 10.70
N GLU A 98 32.33 -0.82 11.25
CA GLU A 98 32.65 -2.24 11.17
C GLU A 98 32.72 -2.73 9.71
N GLU A 99 31.62 -2.55 8.96
CA GLU A 99 31.48 -3.12 7.61
C GLU A 99 32.31 -2.36 6.56
N VAL A 100 32.34 -1.02 6.63
CA VAL A 100 32.95 -0.19 5.57
C VAL A 100 34.02 0.80 6.05
N GLY A 101 34.39 0.78 7.33
CA GLY A 101 35.47 1.62 7.86
C GLY A 101 35.15 3.12 7.88
N VAL A 102 33.89 3.50 7.68
CA VAL A 102 33.44 4.90 7.74
C VAL A 102 32.90 5.19 9.12
N LEU A 103 33.52 6.14 9.83
CA LEU A 103 33.13 6.53 11.19
C LEU A 103 32.64 7.97 11.20
N LEU A 104 31.42 8.18 11.70
CA LEU A 104 30.88 9.51 11.95
C LEU A 104 31.35 10.00 13.32
N ALA A 105 32.49 10.69 13.35
CA ALA A 105 33.08 11.19 14.58
C ALA A 105 33.58 12.64 14.45
N CYS A 106 33.63 13.31 15.60
CA CYS A 106 34.14 14.65 15.77
C CYS A 106 35.05 14.73 17.00
N ARG A 107 35.77 15.84 17.14
CA ARG A 107 36.59 16.13 18.32
C ARG A 107 35.71 16.33 19.57
N PRO A 108 36.28 16.29 20.79
CA PRO A 108 35.51 16.50 22.03
C PRO A 108 34.75 17.83 22.07
N ASP A 109 35.32 18.87 21.48
CA ASP A 109 34.73 20.21 21.34
C ASP A 109 33.61 20.29 20.27
N GLY A 110 33.34 19.19 19.56
CA GLY A 110 32.30 19.07 18.54
C GLY A 110 32.71 19.54 17.14
N SER A 111 33.96 19.94 16.94
CA SER A 111 34.49 20.31 15.63
C SER A 111 34.76 19.07 14.76
N ALA A 112 34.49 19.17 13.46
CA ALA A 112 34.68 18.07 12.53
C ALA A 112 36.17 17.71 12.36
N LEU A 113 36.47 16.41 12.28
CA LEU A 113 37.80 15.93 11.92
C LEU A 113 38.12 16.33 10.48
N VAL A 114 39.27 16.97 10.26
CA VAL A 114 39.68 17.32 8.88
C VAL A 114 40.33 16.10 8.20
N PRO A 115 40.32 16.02 6.85
CA PRO A 115 40.85 14.86 6.11
C PRO A 115 42.26 14.40 6.54
N ALA A 116 43.16 15.34 6.82
CA ALA A 116 44.53 15.02 7.22
C ALA A 116 44.61 14.33 8.60
N GLU A 117 43.77 14.73 9.55
CA GLU A 117 43.70 14.10 10.87
C GLU A 117 43.08 12.71 10.78
N TRP A 118 42.01 12.56 10.00
CA TRP A 118 41.44 11.24 9.75
C TRP A 118 42.48 10.29 9.15
N ALA A 119 43.22 10.76 8.14
CA ALA A 119 44.29 9.97 7.53
C ALA A 119 45.37 9.53 8.55
N ALA A 120 45.69 10.37 9.54
CA ALA A 120 46.62 10.04 10.61
C ALA A 120 46.06 9.07 11.66
N LEU A 121 44.76 9.18 12.00
CA LEU A 121 44.08 8.33 12.97
C LEU A 121 43.75 6.93 12.42
N ARG A 122 43.43 6.84 11.13
CA ARG A 122 42.91 5.65 10.48
C ARG A 122 43.74 4.37 10.70
N PRO A 123 45.09 4.38 10.63
CA PRO A 123 45.89 3.17 10.89
C PRO A 123 45.71 2.63 12.31
N ALA A 124 45.52 3.52 13.30
CA ALA A 124 45.30 3.11 14.70
C ALA A 124 43.85 2.65 14.95
N LEU A 125 42.89 3.17 14.18
CA LEU A 125 41.48 2.75 14.21
C LEU A 125 41.24 1.42 13.47
N ALA A 126 42.06 1.09 12.46
CA ALA A 126 41.83 -0.11 11.63
C ALA A 126 41.72 -1.43 12.42
N PRO A 127 42.57 -1.73 13.43
CA PRO A 127 42.42 -2.92 14.26
C PRO A 127 41.13 -2.95 15.08
N TRP A 128 40.59 -1.78 15.45
CA TRP A 128 39.37 -1.68 16.24
C TRP A 128 38.14 -2.18 15.51
N ARG A 129 38.11 -2.13 14.17
CA ARG A 129 37.03 -2.73 13.38
C ARG A 129 36.85 -4.21 13.73
N LEU A 130 37.96 -4.94 13.84
CA LEU A 130 37.95 -6.36 14.17
C LEU A 130 37.59 -6.60 15.65
N HIS A 131 38.06 -5.75 16.55
CA HIS A 131 37.72 -5.84 17.97
C HIS A 131 36.22 -5.63 18.22
N LEU A 132 35.62 -4.64 17.55
CA LEU A 132 34.18 -4.39 17.59
C LEU A 132 33.39 -5.57 17.03
N HIS A 133 33.77 -6.05 15.83
CA HIS A 133 33.11 -7.20 15.20
C HIS A 133 33.15 -8.48 16.05
N ARG A 134 34.20 -8.66 16.87
CA ARG A 134 34.33 -9.79 17.79
C ARG A 134 33.70 -9.55 19.16
N GLY A 135 33.18 -8.35 19.42
CA GLY A 135 32.66 -7.95 20.72
C GLY A 135 33.73 -7.85 21.82
N GLU A 136 35.00 -7.72 21.46
CA GLU A 136 36.12 -7.56 22.41
C GLU A 136 36.13 -6.15 23.03
N HIS A 137 35.67 -5.16 22.26
CA HIS A 137 35.47 -3.79 22.69
C HIS A 137 34.12 -3.27 22.18
N ASP A 138 33.53 -2.30 22.88
CA ASP A 138 32.35 -1.56 22.40
C ASP A 138 32.75 -0.22 21.74
N ILE A 139 31.83 0.37 20.99
CA ILE A 139 32.09 1.62 20.27
C ILE A 139 32.32 2.82 21.22
N GLY A 140 31.83 2.76 22.46
CA GLY A 140 32.14 3.75 23.50
C GLY A 140 33.57 3.63 24.02
N ALA A 141 34.12 2.42 24.09
CA ALA A 141 35.53 2.18 24.42
C ALA A 141 36.45 2.75 23.34
N LEU A 142 36.07 2.63 22.06
CA LEU A 142 36.78 3.29 20.95
C LEU A 142 36.76 4.80 21.13
N CYS A 143 35.59 5.39 21.36
CA CYS A 143 35.45 6.84 21.59
C CYS A 143 36.37 7.32 22.72
N ARG A 144 36.42 6.58 23.83
CA ARG A 144 37.30 6.89 24.97
C ARG A 144 38.78 6.76 24.64
N ALA A 145 39.17 5.72 23.90
CA ALA A 145 40.57 5.44 23.59
C ALA A 145 41.20 6.50 22.68
N PHE A 146 40.40 7.09 21.79
CA PHE A 146 40.85 8.09 20.81
C PHE A 146 40.38 9.51 21.11
N ASP A 147 39.71 9.72 22.24
CA ASP A 147 39.09 11.01 22.63
C ASP A 147 38.20 11.58 21.51
N LEU A 148 37.30 10.74 21.00
CA LEU A 148 36.37 11.06 19.91
C LEU A 148 34.92 11.06 20.42
N ARG A 149 34.07 11.83 19.76
CA ARG A 149 32.62 11.80 19.95
C ARG A 149 31.93 11.34 18.67
N LEU A 150 30.93 10.47 18.78
CA LEU A 150 30.09 10.09 17.64
C LEU A 150 29.23 11.29 17.23
N ASP A 151 29.35 11.75 15.97
CA ASP A 151 28.60 12.90 15.47
C ASP A 151 27.29 12.44 14.83
N LEU A 152 26.21 12.57 15.59
CA LEU A 152 24.87 12.11 15.22
C LEU A 152 23.97 13.25 14.69
N ARG A 153 24.46 14.50 14.68
CA ARG A 153 23.67 15.70 14.33
C ARG A 153 23.06 15.62 12.93
N ASN A 154 23.81 15.03 12.00
CA ASN A 154 23.44 14.93 10.58
C ASN A 154 22.92 13.54 10.19
N LEU A 155 22.50 12.70 11.14
CA LEU A 155 21.79 11.46 10.80
C LEU A 155 20.31 11.80 10.60
N HIS A 156 19.80 11.52 9.41
CA HIS A 156 18.41 11.80 9.09
C HIS A 156 17.62 10.51 8.88
N TYR A 157 16.58 10.33 9.68
CA TYR A 157 15.72 9.16 9.61
C TYR A 157 14.96 9.16 8.28
N PHE A 158 15.07 8.08 7.51
CA PHE A 158 14.65 8.02 6.12
C PHE A 158 13.45 7.11 5.89
N SER A 159 13.53 5.87 6.38
CA SER A 159 12.48 4.87 6.23
C SER A 159 12.52 3.81 7.32
N HIS A 160 11.42 3.07 7.46
CA HIS A 160 11.26 2.01 8.46
C HIS A 160 10.70 0.76 7.78
N TRP A 161 11.44 -0.35 7.84
CA TRP A 161 11.02 -1.58 7.20
C TRP A 161 11.04 -2.75 8.18
N LEU A 162 9.98 -3.55 8.12
CA LEU A 162 9.86 -4.81 8.85
C LEU A 162 9.85 -5.96 7.86
N THR A 163 10.72 -6.93 8.11
CA THR A 163 10.77 -8.16 7.31
C THR A 163 9.47 -8.96 7.54
N PRO A 164 8.77 -9.42 6.47
CA PRO A 164 7.53 -10.20 6.60
C PRO A 164 7.72 -11.46 7.45
N PRO A 165 6.63 -11.97 8.04
CA PRO A 165 6.64 -13.29 8.67
C PRO A 165 6.89 -14.43 7.66
N GLY A 166 7.19 -15.61 8.19
CA GLY A 166 7.49 -16.81 7.41
C GLY A 166 8.89 -16.89 6.81
N VAL A 167 9.79 -15.94 7.11
CA VAL A 167 11.21 -16.02 6.75
C VAL A 167 12.07 -16.39 7.96
N PRO A 168 13.20 -17.11 7.80
CA PRO A 168 14.02 -17.57 8.93
C PRO A 168 14.64 -16.44 9.77
N LYS A 169 14.95 -15.30 9.15
CA LYS A 169 15.57 -14.14 9.81
C LYS A 169 14.75 -12.89 9.52
N ARG A 170 14.16 -12.30 10.56
CA ARG A 170 13.38 -11.07 10.47
C ARG A 170 14.10 -9.93 11.14
N PHE A 171 13.99 -8.76 10.53
CA PHE A 171 14.59 -7.53 10.99
C PHE A 171 13.56 -6.41 10.97
N ASP A 172 13.58 -5.61 12.03
CA ASP A 172 12.89 -4.35 12.19
C ASP A 172 13.92 -3.24 12.02
N THR A 173 14.09 -2.80 10.78
CA THR A 173 15.23 -1.97 10.37
C THR A 173 14.81 -0.52 10.18
N ARG A 174 15.54 0.37 10.84
CA ARG A 174 15.45 1.83 10.64
C ARG A 174 16.60 2.29 9.76
N PHE A 175 16.27 3.01 8.69
CA PHE A 175 17.25 3.50 7.72
C PHE A 175 17.52 4.98 7.97
N PHE A 176 18.78 5.36 7.93
CA PHE A 176 19.24 6.75 8.08
C PHE A 176 20.06 7.17 6.85
N THR A 177 20.02 8.44 6.49
CA THR A 177 20.93 9.03 5.50
C THR A 177 21.94 9.96 6.16
N VAL A 178 23.12 10.04 5.56
CA VAL A 178 24.14 11.04 5.88
C VAL A 178 25.01 11.32 4.64
N PRO A 179 25.49 12.56 4.43
CA PRO A 179 26.54 12.82 3.46
C PRO A 179 27.83 12.09 3.83
N MET A 180 28.56 11.60 2.84
CA MET A 180 29.85 10.95 3.01
C MET A 180 30.83 11.91 3.71
N PRO A 181 31.46 11.53 4.85
CA PRO A 181 32.42 12.38 5.52
C PRO A 181 33.64 12.69 4.64
N ALA A 182 34.05 13.96 4.62
CA ALA A 182 35.17 14.41 3.81
C ALA A 182 36.47 13.69 4.19
N GLY A 183 37.22 13.22 3.18
CA GLY A 183 38.53 12.60 3.38
C GLY A 183 38.52 11.14 3.84
N GLN A 184 37.35 10.54 4.07
CA GLN A 184 37.25 9.10 4.32
C GLN A 184 37.04 8.34 3.00
N THR A 185 37.67 7.18 2.87
CA THR A 185 37.46 6.25 1.76
C THR A 185 36.89 4.96 2.33
N PRO A 186 35.68 4.55 1.94
CA PRO A 186 35.09 3.31 2.43
C PRO A 186 35.91 2.09 2.00
N GLU A 187 35.99 1.09 2.86
CA GLU A 187 36.67 -0.18 2.62
C GLU A 187 35.91 -1.33 3.26
N ALA A 188 35.41 -2.25 2.42
CA ALA A 188 34.74 -3.47 2.88
C ALA A 188 35.63 -4.30 3.81
N ASP A 189 35.04 -4.89 4.84
CA ASP A 189 35.68 -5.81 5.79
C ASP A 189 36.20 -7.11 5.16
N ARG A 190 35.80 -7.40 3.91
CA ARG A 190 36.08 -8.63 3.14
C ARG A 190 35.64 -9.93 3.82
N ALA A 191 34.85 -9.85 4.89
CA ALA A 191 34.33 -10.99 5.63
C ALA A 191 32.84 -11.22 5.32
N GLU A 192 32.04 -10.15 5.36
CA GLU A 192 30.59 -10.22 5.10
C GLU A 192 30.18 -9.59 3.76
N ALA A 193 30.91 -8.56 3.32
CA ALA A 193 30.72 -7.91 2.03
C ALA A 193 31.78 -8.38 1.00
N VAL A 194 31.32 -8.92 -0.13
CA VAL A 194 32.20 -9.39 -1.23
C VAL A 194 32.63 -8.24 -2.12
N GLU A 195 31.73 -7.28 -2.30
CA GLU A 195 31.92 -6.15 -3.21
C GLU A 195 31.27 -4.91 -2.60
N MET A 196 31.89 -3.76 -2.82
CA MET A 196 31.39 -2.46 -2.43
C MET A 196 31.33 -1.58 -3.67
N MET A 197 30.23 -0.86 -3.85
CA MET A 197 30.03 0.03 -4.99
C MET A 197 29.43 1.36 -4.58
N TRP A 198 29.95 2.42 -5.18
CA TRP A 198 29.19 3.65 -5.34
C TRP A 198 28.36 3.51 -6.60
N THR A 199 27.05 3.72 -6.49
CA THR A 199 26.16 3.58 -7.65
C THR A 199 25.15 4.71 -7.69
N ARG A 200 24.88 5.19 -8.91
CA ARG A 200 23.76 6.08 -9.16
C ARG A 200 22.47 5.27 -9.06
N PRO A 201 21.42 5.75 -8.36
CA PRO A 201 20.18 5.01 -8.24
C PRO A 201 19.58 4.56 -9.58
N ALA A 202 19.62 5.42 -10.60
CA ALA A 202 19.15 5.09 -11.95
C ALA A 202 19.92 3.92 -12.59
N ALA A 203 21.25 3.84 -12.38
CA ALA A 203 22.08 2.76 -12.90
C ALA A 203 21.79 1.44 -12.18
N ALA A 204 21.63 1.47 -10.86
CA ALA A 204 21.29 0.28 -10.07
C ALA A 204 19.90 -0.28 -10.42
N LEU A 205 18.94 0.60 -10.73
CA LEU A 205 17.56 0.25 -11.09
C LEU A 205 17.39 -0.23 -12.55
N ALA A 206 18.40 -0.05 -13.39
CA ALA A 206 18.38 -0.51 -14.78
C ALA A 206 18.17 -2.04 -14.84
N ARG A 207 17.45 -2.51 -15.88
CA ARG A 207 17.08 -3.94 -16.00
C ARG A 207 18.29 -4.86 -16.15
N ASP A 208 19.38 -4.34 -16.71
CA ASP A 208 20.63 -5.00 -17.02
C ASP A 208 21.72 -4.75 -15.97
N SER A 209 21.40 -4.13 -14.82
CA SER A 209 22.39 -3.81 -13.78
C SER A 209 23.07 -5.03 -13.15
N GLY A 210 22.46 -6.22 -13.26
CA GLY A 210 22.93 -7.44 -12.60
C GLY A 210 22.83 -7.41 -11.07
N TYR A 211 22.17 -6.40 -10.49
CA TYR A 211 21.98 -6.28 -9.06
C TYR A 211 20.73 -7.01 -8.58
N VAL A 212 20.90 -7.83 -7.55
CA VAL A 212 19.79 -8.43 -6.81
C VAL A 212 19.34 -7.42 -5.76
N LEU A 213 18.26 -6.71 -6.06
CA LEU A 213 17.71 -5.67 -5.18
C LEU A 213 16.52 -6.20 -4.38
N LEU A 214 16.66 -6.16 -3.05
CA LEU A 214 15.52 -6.36 -2.14
C LEU A 214 14.50 -5.23 -2.31
N PRO A 215 13.23 -5.44 -1.93
CA PRO A 215 12.19 -4.42 -2.07
C PRO A 215 12.57 -3.08 -1.40
N VAL A 216 13.11 -3.13 -0.19
CA VAL A 216 13.59 -1.93 0.52
C VAL A 216 14.69 -1.19 -0.27
N THR A 217 15.70 -1.92 -0.77
CA THR A 217 16.78 -1.32 -1.57
C THR A 217 16.23 -0.68 -2.83
N ARG A 218 15.32 -1.36 -3.54
CA ARG A 218 14.70 -0.86 -4.77
C ARG A 218 13.90 0.42 -4.51
N CYS A 219 13.03 0.42 -3.50
CA CYS A 219 12.21 1.60 -3.16
C CYS A 219 13.08 2.78 -2.73
N THR A 220 14.07 2.53 -1.88
CA THR A 220 15.04 3.56 -1.48
C THR A 220 15.75 4.17 -2.69
N LEU A 221 16.22 3.36 -3.65
CA LEU A 221 16.88 3.87 -4.84
C LEU A 221 15.90 4.69 -5.72
N GLN A 222 14.65 4.27 -5.84
CA GLN A 222 13.63 5.02 -6.58
C GLN A 222 13.38 6.40 -5.97
N GLU A 223 13.34 6.48 -4.64
CA GLU A 223 13.22 7.75 -3.92
C GLU A 223 14.47 8.62 -4.12
N LEU A 224 15.67 8.07 -3.92
CA LEU A 224 16.93 8.81 -4.08
C LEU A 224 17.12 9.34 -5.51
N GLN A 225 16.65 8.60 -6.52
CA GLN A 225 16.71 9.01 -7.93
C GLN A 225 15.97 10.32 -8.21
N ALA A 226 14.96 10.66 -7.41
CA ALA A 226 14.15 11.87 -7.60
C ALA A 226 14.90 13.16 -7.25
N HIS A 227 16.09 13.07 -6.64
CA HIS A 227 16.86 14.21 -6.17
C HIS A 227 18.05 14.54 -7.09
N PRO A 228 18.37 15.84 -7.26
CA PRO A 228 19.44 16.29 -8.15
C PRO A 228 20.85 16.05 -7.61
N ASP A 229 21.02 15.98 -6.28
CA ASP A 229 22.32 15.85 -5.60
C ASP A 229 22.14 15.30 -4.19
N ALA A 230 23.25 14.88 -3.57
CA ALA A 230 23.25 14.24 -2.24
C ALA A 230 22.75 15.18 -1.15
N ALA A 231 23.00 16.48 -1.26
CA ALA A 231 22.54 17.47 -0.29
C ALA A 231 21.01 17.59 -0.31
N ALA A 232 20.39 17.63 -1.48
CA ALA A 232 18.94 17.67 -1.65
C ALA A 232 18.28 16.38 -1.13
N ALA A 233 18.84 15.21 -1.46
CA ALA A 233 18.34 13.94 -0.94
C ALA A 233 18.44 13.84 0.60
N HIS A 234 19.54 14.32 1.17
CA HIS A 234 19.72 14.38 2.61
C HIS A 234 18.76 15.37 3.27
N ALA A 235 18.60 16.56 2.71
CA ALA A 235 17.67 17.58 3.21
C ALA A 235 16.22 17.09 3.20
N ASP A 236 15.79 16.40 2.14
CA ASP A 236 14.47 15.74 2.07
C ASP A 236 14.27 14.80 3.26
N ALA A 237 15.23 13.91 3.51
CA ALA A 237 15.20 13.00 4.66
C ALA A 237 15.10 13.75 6.01
N GLY A 238 15.76 14.90 6.14
CA GLY A 238 15.68 15.75 7.33
C GLY A 238 14.31 16.38 7.55
N ALA A 239 13.58 16.64 6.47
CA ALA A 239 12.24 17.24 6.49
C ALA A 239 11.12 16.22 6.74
N ARG A 240 11.37 14.92 6.50
CA ARG A 240 10.37 13.85 6.70
C ARG A 240 9.83 13.83 8.13
N ARG A 241 8.52 13.63 8.25
CA ARG A 241 7.78 13.40 9.49
C ARG A 241 6.88 12.17 9.31
N ASP A 242 6.45 11.56 10.41
CA ASP A 242 5.49 10.45 10.40
C ASP A 242 5.89 9.23 9.54
N ILE A 243 7.17 8.85 9.58
CA ILE A 243 7.66 7.65 8.88
C ILE A 243 7.01 6.41 9.48
N ARG A 244 6.15 5.75 8.69
CA ARG A 244 5.44 4.53 9.09
C ARG A 244 6.24 3.28 8.73
N VAL A 245 6.05 2.22 9.51
CA VAL A 245 6.61 0.91 9.19
C VAL A 245 6.06 0.40 7.86
N THR A 246 6.97 0.00 6.98
CA THR A 246 6.66 -0.69 5.72
C THR A 246 6.94 -2.17 5.92
N MET A 247 5.89 -2.98 5.93
CA MET A 247 6.02 -4.44 5.97
C MET A 247 5.45 -5.04 4.68
N PRO A 248 6.31 -5.50 3.75
CA PRO A 248 5.85 -6.31 2.62
C PRO A 248 5.12 -7.56 3.11
N ARG A 249 4.33 -8.17 2.24
CA ARG A 249 3.70 -9.47 2.47
C ARG A 249 4.18 -10.47 1.42
N ARG A 250 4.07 -11.75 1.76
CA ARG A 250 4.45 -12.86 0.88
C ARG A 250 3.18 -13.54 0.41
N GLY A 251 3.12 -13.85 -0.87
CA GLY A 251 2.05 -14.64 -1.45
C GLY A 251 2.58 -15.40 -2.67
N ARG A 252 1.70 -16.08 -3.38
CA ARG A 252 2.06 -16.82 -4.61
C ARG A 252 1.25 -16.34 -5.81
N THR A 253 1.85 -16.46 -6.98
CA THR A 253 1.19 -16.33 -8.29
C THR A 253 1.32 -17.68 -9.01
N ARG A 254 0.64 -17.83 -10.15
CA ARG A 254 0.84 -18.96 -11.08
C ARG A 254 2.29 -19.09 -11.55
N LYS A 255 3.07 -18.00 -11.51
CA LYS A 255 4.51 -17.97 -11.84
C LYS A 255 5.43 -18.31 -10.66
N GLY A 256 4.88 -18.48 -9.46
CA GLY A 256 5.64 -18.77 -8.24
C GLY A 256 5.51 -17.68 -7.16
N PRO A 257 6.36 -17.75 -6.12
CA PRO A 257 6.33 -16.82 -4.99
C PRO A 257 6.46 -15.36 -5.41
N ARG A 258 5.78 -14.46 -4.69
CA ARG A 258 5.80 -13.02 -4.95
C ARG A 258 5.83 -12.25 -3.62
N ILE A 259 6.64 -11.19 -3.59
CA ILE A 259 6.56 -10.16 -2.57
C ILE A 259 5.58 -9.09 -3.02
N VAL A 260 4.69 -8.68 -2.13
CA VAL A 260 3.66 -7.67 -2.36
C VAL A 260 3.87 -6.52 -1.39
N LEU A 261 3.98 -5.30 -1.90
CA LEU A 261 4.21 -4.10 -1.10
C LEU A 261 2.90 -3.48 -0.58
N PRO A 262 2.93 -2.67 0.51
CA PRO A 262 1.71 -2.12 1.12
C PRO A 262 0.76 -1.34 0.20
N TRP A 263 1.30 -0.73 -0.84
CA TRP A 263 0.53 0.02 -1.84
C TRP A 263 0.03 -0.84 -3.01
N GLU A 264 0.35 -2.14 -3.04
CA GLU A 264 -0.14 -3.05 -4.06
C GLU A 264 -1.51 -3.63 -3.67
N PRO A 265 -2.44 -3.80 -4.63
CA PRO A 265 -3.82 -4.23 -4.38
C PRO A 265 -3.99 -5.49 -3.50
N GLY A 266 -3.19 -6.53 -3.76
CA GLY A 266 -3.30 -7.80 -3.01
C GLY A 266 -2.76 -7.74 -1.58
N TRP A 267 -2.11 -6.65 -1.18
CA TRP A 267 -1.42 -6.60 0.11
C TRP A 267 -2.38 -6.80 1.27
N ALA A 268 -3.48 -6.04 1.32
CA ALA A 268 -4.43 -6.08 2.43
C ALA A 268 -5.04 -7.48 2.63
N GLU A 269 -5.51 -8.08 1.52
CA GLU A 269 -6.06 -9.44 1.52
C GLU A 269 -5.04 -10.47 2.00
N LEU A 270 -3.79 -10.42 1.53
CA LEU A 270 -2.77 -11.41 1.92
C LEU A 270 -2.57 -11.51 3.43
N GLY A 271 -2.56 -10.41 4.18
CA GLY A 271 -2.39 -10.50 5.64
C GLY A 271 -3.66 -10.83 6.40
N ARG A 272 -4.80 -10.90 5.71
CA ARG A 272 -6.00 -11.55 6.25
C ARG A 272 -5.93 -13.06 6.02
N LEU A 273 -5.49 -13.50 4.84
CA LEU A 273 -5.52 -14.91 4.43
C LEU A 273 -4.31 -15.71 4.92
N ASP A 274 -3.14 -15.08 5.01
CA ASP A 274 -1.87 -15.70 5.36
C ASP A 274 -1.05 -14.74 6.26
N PRO A 275 -1.54 -14.43 7.47
CA PRO A 275 -0.88 -13.49 8.38
C PRO A 275 0.54 -13.95 8.78
N GLU A 276 0.79 -15.26 8.80
CA GLU A 276 2.09 -15.85 9.14
C GLU A 276 3.05 -15.98 7.94
N GLY A 277 2.59 -15.67 6.72
CA GLY A 277 3.45 -15.64 5.53
C GLY A 277 3.95 -17.01 5.05
N HIS A 278 3.09 -18.03 5.14
CA HIS A 278 3.35 -19.42 4.73
C HIS A 278 3.27 -19.66 3.20
N HIS A 279 3.02 -18.63 2.38
CA HIS A 279 2.86 -18.68 0.91
C HIS A 279 1.62 -19.42 0.42
N GLN A 280 0.58 -19.50 1.24
CA GLN A 280 -0.61 -20.25 0.85
C GLN A 280 -1.58 -19.38 0.04
N ALA A 281 -1.65 -18.09 0.36
CA ALA A 281 -2.56 -17.14 -0.27
C ALA A 281 -2.06 -16.62 -1.64
N LEU A 282 -3.02 -16.42 -2.55
CA LEU A 282 -2.75 -15.88 -3.89
C LEU A 282 -2.51 -14.37 -3.83
N ALA A 283 -1.44 -13.93 -4.51
CA ALA A 283 -1.07 -12.53 -4.71
C ALA A 283 -1.58 -11.97 -6.06
N GLU A 284 -2.47 -12.71 -6.73
CA GLU A 284 -3.14 -12.33 -7.96
C GLU A 284 -4.58 -12.87 -7.95
N ILE A 285 -5.49 -12.19 -8.66
CA ILE A 285 -6.84 -12.70 -8.87
C ILE A 285 -6.82 -13.57 -10.12
N VAL A 286 -7.26 -14.81 -9.96
CA VAL A 286 -7.31 -15.80 -11.02
C VAL A 286 -8.77 -16.13 -11.30
N PRO A 287 -9.32 -15.72 -12.45
CA PRO A 287 -10.70 -16.04 -12.80
C PRO A 287 -10.97 -17.55 -12.80
N GLY A 288 -12.11 -17.94 -12.23
CA GLY A 288 -12.53 -19.33 -12.07
C GLY A 288 -11.86 -20.10 -10.91
N GLU A 289 -10.88 -19.52 -10.22
CA GLU A 289 -10.24 -20.15 -9.05
C GLU A 289 -10.88 -19.63 -7.75
N PRO A 290 -11.54 -20.50 -6.95
CA PRO A 290 -12.17 -20.06 -5.71
C PRO A 290 -11.13 -19.71 -4.66
N VAL A 291 -11.30 -18.56 -4.01
CA VAL A 291 -10.46 -18.08 -2.91
C VAL A 291 -11.30 -18.00 -1.64
N ARG A 292 -10.92 -18.77 -0.61
CA ARG A 292 -11.54 -18.69 0.71
C ARG A 292 -11.03 -17.45 1.45
N LEU A 293 -11.92 -16.49 1.68
CA LEU A 293 -11.61 -15.21 2.33
C LEU A 293 -11.81 -15.23 3.85
N SER A 294 -12.66 -16.14 4.30
CA SER A 294 -12.90 -16.49 5.70
C SER A 294 -13.60 -17.85 5.76
N PRO A 295 -13.89 -18.41 6.95
CA PRO A 295 -14.79 -19.56 7.06
C PRO A 295 -16.13 -19.36 6.33
N ARG A 296 -16.66 -18.13 6.31
CA ARG A 296 -17.99 -17.80 5.74
C ARG A 296 -18.00 -17.40 4.28
N ILE A 297 -16.86 -16.97 3.75
CA ILE A 297 -16.79 -16.28 2.46
C ILE A 297 -15.85 -17.01 1.50
N LEU A 298 -16.38 -17.37 0.33
CA LEU A 298 -15.59 -17.73 -0.85
C LEU A 298 -15.79 -16.66 -1.92
N ARG A 299 -14.71 -16.21 -2.54
CA ARG A 299 -14.74 -15.37 -3.75
C ARG A 299 -14.45 -16.23 -4.96
N LEU A 300 -15.23 -16.05 -6.01
CA LEU A 300 -14.98 -16.59 -7.34
C LEU A 300 -15.06 -15.44 -8.35
N THR A 301 -13.97 -15.19 -9.07
CA THR A 301 -13.95 -14.11 -10.07
C THR A 301 -14.32 -14.64 -11.45
N ALA A 302 -15.26 -13.99 -12.13
CA ALA A 302 -15.69 -14.33 -13.47
C ALA A 302 -14.60 -14.04 -14.52
N PRO A 303 -14.51 -14.81 -15.62
CA PRO A 303 -13.52 -14.60 -16.67
C PRO A 303 -13.95 -13.50 -17.66
N ASN A 304 -14.28 -12.32 -17.16
CA ASN A 304 -14.76 -11.15 -17.91
C ASN A 304 -13.86 -9.91 -17.72
N ALA A 305 -12.54 -10.12 -17.66
CA ALA A 305 -11.58 -9.05 -17.47
C ALA A 305 -11.70 -7.94 -18.53
N GLY A 306 -11.52 -6.69 -18.11
CA GLY A 306 -11.71 -5.52 -18.96
C GLY A 306 -11.37 -4.22 -18.26
N THR A 307 -11.45 -3.11 -18.98
CA THR A 307 -11.15 -1.77 -18.44
C THR A 307 -12.04 -1.40 -17.25
N MET A 308 -13.31 -1.81 -17.27
CA MET A 308 -14.28 -1.54 -16.21
C MET A 308 -14.24 -2.59 -15.09
N THR A 309 -14.05 -3.85 -15.45
CA THR A 309 -14.16 -5.01 -14.54
C THR A 309 -12.81 -5.44 -13.94
N GLY A 310 -11.70 -4.81 -14.33
CA GLY A 310 -10.36 -5.18 -13.88
C GLY A 310 -10.04 -6.65 -14.20
N PRO A 311 -9.65 -7.46 -13.21
CA PRO A 311 -9.46 -8.91 -13.38
C PRO A 311 -10.75 -9.70 -13.69
N GLY A 312 -11.93 -9.12 -13.44
CA GLY A 312 -13.25 -9.73 -13.62
C GLY A 312 -14.20 -9.38 -12.46
N THR A 313 -15.47 -9.76 -12.58
CA THR A 313 -16.49 -9.57 -11.54
C THR A 313 -16.32 -10.60 -10.43
N ASN A 314 -16.31 -10.15 -9.19
CA ASN A 314 -16.25 -10.98 -8.01
C ASN A 314 -17.66 -11.44 -7.62
N THR A 315 -17.89 -12.74 -7.75
CA THR A 315 -19.03 -13.43 -7.14
C THR A 315 -18.63 -13.91 -5.75
N TYR A 316 -19.49 -13.67 -4.76
CA TYR A 316 -19.25 -14.11 -3.38
C TYR A 316 -20.24 -15.18 -2.96
N LEU A 317 -19.75 -16.29 -2.43
CA LEU A 317 -20.56 -17.30 -1.76
C LEU A 317 -20.45 -17.05 -0.25
N VAL A 318 -21.60 -16.87 0.40
CA VAL A 318 -21.70 -16.47 1.81
C VAL A 318 -22.64 -17.40 2.57
N GLY A 319 -22.17 -17.94 3.70
CA GLY A 319 -22.95 -18.80 4.58
C GLY A 319 -22.11 -19.36 5.72
N ASP A 320 -22.75 -19.99 6.72
CA ASP A 320 -22.03 -20.73 7.78
C ASP A 320 -21.28 -21.95 7.22
N ASP A 321 -20.50 -22.69 8.02
CA ASP A 321 -19.92 -23.98 7.60
C ASP A 321 -20.86 -25.18 7.83
N ASP A 322 -22.04 -24.98 8.46
CA ASP A 322 -23.01 -26.05 8.73
C ASP A 322 -23.60 -26.64 7.43
N PRO A 323 -23.53 -27.97 7.19
CA PRO A 323 -24.08 -28.61 5.99
C PRO A 323 -25.56 -28.30 5.69
N GLY A 324 -26.38 -28.04 6.72
CA GLY A 324 -27.80 -27.73 6.58
C GLY A 324 -28.14 -26.25 6.42
N ALA A 325 -27.16 -25.34 6.59
CA ALA A 325 -27.40 -23.92 6.57
C ALA A 325 -27.70 -23.39 5.15
N PRO A 326 -28.45 -22.29 5.01
CA PRO A 326 -28.57 -21.58 3.73
C PRO A 326 -27.21 -21.13 3.19
N LEU A 327 -27.11 -21.03 1.87
CA LEU A 327 -25.98 -20.42 1.17
C LEU A 327 -26.50 -19.36 0.20
N ALA A 328 -25.91 -18.17 0.26
CA ALA A 328 -26.17 -17.06 -0.66
C ALA A 328 -25.04 -16.90 -1.67
N VAL A 329 -25.38 -16.53 -2.89
CA VAL A 329 -24.45 -16.08 -3.92
C VAL A 329 -24.72 -14.61 -4.21
N ILE A 330 -23.73 -13.73 -4.04
CA ILE A 330 -23.83 -12.30 -4.36
C ILE A 330 -23.16 -12.07 -5.72
N ASP A 331 -23.88 -11.44 -6.65
CA ASP A 331 -23.46 -11.06 -8.01
C ASP A 331 -22.92 -12.24 -8.84
N PRO A 332 -23.80 -13.14 -9.34
CA PRO A 332 -23.39 -14.30 -10.15
C PRO A 332 -23.07 -13.95 -11.62
N GLY A 333 -23.08 -12.67 -11.99
CA GLY A 333 -22.87 -12.21 -13.35
C GLY A 333 -21.40 -12.13 -13.77
N PRO A 334 -21.14 -11.94 -15.08
CA PRO A 334 -22.09 -11.99 -16.19
C PRO A 334 -22.63 -13.42 -16.45
N ASP A 335 -23.65 -13.57 -17.30
CA ASP A 335 -24.18 -14.92 -17.66
C ASP A 335 -23.20 -15.66 -18.58
N LEU A 336 -22.20 -16.27 -17.96
CA LEU A 336 -21.21 -17.13 -18.60
C LEU A 336 -21.41 -18.57 -18.10
N PRO A 337 -21.68 -19.55 -18.99
CA PRO A 337 -21.85 -20.94 -18.58
C PRO A 337 -20.69 -21.48 -17.74
N ALA A 338 -19.44 -21.19 -18.13
CA ALA A 338 -18.25 -21.61 -17.39
C ALA A 338 -18.17 -21.00 -15.97
N HIS A 339 -18.63 -19.75 -15.80
CA HIS A 339 -18.66 -19.10 -14.48
C HIS A 339 -19.76 -19.72 -13.61
N ARG A 340 -20.96 -19.93 -14.18
CA ARG A 340 -22.06 -20.62 -13.48
C ARG A 340 -21.66 -22.02 -13.02
N GLU A 341 -21.00 -22.79 -13.88
CA GLU A 341 -20.47 -24.11 -13.54
C GLU A 341 -19.44 -24.03 -12.41
N ALA A 342 -18.54 -23.04 -12.45
CA ALA A 342 -17.56 -22.81 -11.39
C ALA A 342 -18.23 -22.38 -10.06
N ILE A 343 -19.28 -21.57 -10.08
CA ILE A 343 -20.10 -21.24 -8.88
C ILE A 343 -20.69 -22.51 -8.29
N LEU A 344 -21.33 -23.34 -9.11
CA LEU A 344 -21.95 -24.58 -8.66
C LEU A 344 -20.92 -25.58 -8.11
N ALA A 345 -19.75 -25.67 -8.73
CA ALA A 345 -18.68 -26.56 -8.30
C ALA A 345 -17.99 -26.07 -7.01
N ALA A 346 -17.86 -24.76 -6.83
CA ALA A 346 -17.27 -24.16 -5.63
C ALA A 346 -18.22 -24.13 -4.43
N ALA A 347 -19.53 -24.24 -4.67
CA ALA A 347 -20.53 -24.21 -3.63
C ALA A 347 -20.36 -25.40 -2.66
N PRO A 348 -20.08 -25.17 -1.36
CA PRO A 348 -19.90 -26.25 -0.41
C PRO A 348 -21.20 -27.01 -0.11
N ARG A 349 -22.34 -26.46 -0.51
CA ARG A 349 -23.70 -27.00 -0.32
C ARG A 349 -24.68 -26.34 -1.29
N ARG A 350 -25.96 -26.70 -1.18
CA ARG A 350 -27.02 -26.15 -2.02
C ARG A 350 -27.12 -24.63 -1.86
N ILE A 351 -27.06 -23.92 -2.99
CA ILE A 351 -27.35 -22.49 -3.06
C ILE A 351 -28.86 -22.30 -2.87
N THR A 352 -29.21 -21.40 -1.95
CA THR A 352 -30.60 -21.12 -1.55
C THR A 352 -31.05 -19.71 -1.91
N HIS A 353 -30.09 -18.79 -2.03
CA HIS A 353 -30.34 -17.39 -2.33
C HIS A 353 -29.34 -16.91 -3.38
N VAL A 354 -29.81 -16.11 -4.33
CA VAL A 354 -29.00 -15.35 -5.28
C VAL A 354 -29.30 -13.88 -5.05
N LEU A 355 -28.31 -13.14 -4.59
CA LEU A 355 -28.39 -11.72 -4.30
C LEU A 355 -27.71 -10.94 -5.42
N THR A 356 -28.24 -9.78 -5.79
CA THR A 356 -27.53 -8.82 -6.65
C THR A 356 -27.29 -7.52 -5.90
N THR A 357 -26.15 -6.88 -6.18
CA THR A 357 -25.86 -5.52 -5.71
C THR A 357 -26.58 -4.50 -6.58
N HIS A 358 -26.56 -4.70 -7.89
CA HIS A 358 -27.27 -3.90 -8.89
C HIS A 358 -27.38 -4.68 -10.20
N THR A 359 -27.96 -4.05 -11.23
CA THR A 359 -28.34 -4.74 -12.47
C THR A 359 -27.42 -4.43 -13.66
N HIS A 360 -26.20 -3.93 -13.46
CA HIS A 360 -25.28 -3.85 -14.59
C HIS A 360 -24.96 -5.23 -15.15
N VAL A 361 -24.68 -5.28 -16.46
CA VAL A 361 -24.56 -6.52 -17.27
C VAL A 361 -23.50 -7.50 -16.78
N ASP A 362 -22.58 -7.07 -15.96
CA ASP A 362 -21.55 -7.90 -15.37
C ASP A 362 -21.90 -8.41 -13.97
N HIS A 363 -23.01 -7.99 -13.36
CA HIS A 363 -23.44 -8.42 -12.01
C HIS A 363 -24.68 -9.32 -11.99
N SER A 364 -25.78 -8.92 -12.65
CA SER A 364 -27.07 -9.61 -12.51
C SER A 364 -27.42 -10.69 -13.54
N PRO A 365 -26.92 -10.70 -14.80
CA PRO A 365 -27.47 -11.61 -15.81
C PRO A 365 -27.36 -13.10 -15.47
N GLY A 366 -26.34 -13.50 -14.72
CA GLY A 366 -26.18 -14.89 -14.27
C GLY A 366 -27.24 -15.35 -13.25
N ALA A 367 -28.03 -14.43 -12.67
CA ALA A 367 -28.92 -14.72 -11.55
C ALA A 367 -30.06 -15.65 -11.93
N ALA A 368 -30.74 -15.37 -13.05
CA ALA A 368 -31.85 -16.20 -13.52
C ALA A 368 -31.41 -17.64 -13.84
N ALA A 369 -30.29 -17.78 -14.55
CA ALA A 369 -29.75 -19.10 -14.92
C ALA A 369 -29.30 -19.90 -13.67
N LEU A 370 -28.68 -19.23 -12.69
CA LEU A 370 -28.26 -19.87 -11.45
C LEU A 370 -29.47 -20.27 -10.57
N ALA A 371 -30.49 -19.41 -10.49
CA ALA A 371 -31.73 -19.72 -9.79
C ALA A 371 -32.45 -20.91 -10.43
N GLN A 372 -32.54 -20.97 -11.76
CA GLN A 372 -33.11 -22.11 -12.48
C GLN A 372 -32.37 -23.42 -12.18
N ALA A 373 -31.03 -23.38 -12.08
CA ALA A 373 -30.22 -24.56 -11.79
C ALA A 373 -30.33 -25.05 -10.33
N THR A 374 -30.70 -24.18 -9.38
CA THR A 374 -30.58 -24.46 -7.94
C THR A 374 -31.92 -24.43 -7.20
N GLY A 375 -32.94 -23.78 -7.77
CA GLY A 375 -34.18 -23.41 -7.10
C GLY A 375 -33.99 -22.32 -6.03
N ALA A 376 -32.92 -21.53 -6.12
CA ALA A 376 -32.65 -20.43 -5.20
C ALA A 376 -33.58 -19.24 -5.44
N ARG A 377 -33.90 -18.51 -4.36
CA ARG A 377 -34.66 -17.25 -4.44
C ARG A 377 -33.74 -16.12 -4.90
N VAL A 378 -34.18 -15.32 -5.86
CA VAL A 378 -33.46 -14.15 -6.38
C VAL A 378 -33.89 -12.90 -5.61
N ILE A 379 -32.93 -12.21 -4.98
CA ILE A 379 -33.16 -10.98 -4.22
C ILE A 379 -32.30 -9.87 -4.82
N GLY A 380 -32.93 -8.75 -5.15
CA GLY A 380 -32.25 -7.60 -5.76
C GLY A 380 -33.27 -6.55 -6.18
N ARG A 381 -32.82 -5.34 -6.51
CA ARG A 381 -33.72 -4.23 -6.86
C ARG A 381 -33.76 -4.04 -8.36
N ARG A 382 -34.92 -3.66 -8.89
CA ARG A 382 -35.06 -3.31 -10.33
C ARG A 382 -34.56 -1.89 -10.57
N ALA A 383 -33.93 -1.65 -11.72
CA ALA A 383 -33.56 -0.32 -12.19
C ALA A 383 -34.55 0.18 -13.26
N PRO A 384 -34.72 1.50 -13.41
CA PRO A 384 -35.31 2.06 -14.63
C PRO A 384 -34.53 1.60 -15.88
N PRO A 385 -35.18 1.47 -17.05
CA PRO A 385 -34.49 1.11 -18.28
C PRO A 385 -33.37 2.11 -18.62
N HIS A 386 -32.14 1.63 -18.70
CA HIS A 386 -30.96 2.43 -19.05
C HIS A 386 -29.93 1.56 -19.78
N PRO A 387 -29.15 2.10 -20.74
CA PRO A 387 -28.06 1.35 -21.36
C PRO A 387 -27.08 0.77 -20.33
N GLY A 388 -26.73 -0.51 -20.49
CA GLY A 388 -25.84 -1.22 -19.58
C GLY A 388 -26.55 -1.87 -18.38
N GLN A 389 -27.85 -1.67 -18.22
CA GLN A 389 -28.68 -2.42 -17.26
C GLN A 389 -29.22 -3.72 -17.88
N ASP A 390 -29.32 -4.75 -17.07
CA ASP A 390 -30.01 -6.01 -17.33
C ASP A 390 -31.53 -5.79 -17.26
N ALA A 391 -32.11 -5.46 -18.41
CA ALA A 391 -33.54 -5.23 -18.54
C ALA A 391 -34.39 -6.50 -18.33
N ALA A 392 -33.78 -7.70 -18.31
CA ALA A 392 -34.48 -8.96 -18.08
C ALA A 392 -34.49 -9.38 -16.59
N PHE A 393 -33.82 -8.62 -15.72
CA PHE A 393 -33.72 -8.94 -14.30
C PHE A 393 -35.10 -8.93 -13.62
N THR A 394 -35.50 -10.09 -13.10
CA THR A 394 -36.79 -10.31 -12.44
C THR A 394 -36.57 -10.95 -11.07
N PRO A 395 -36.35 -10.16 -10.01
CA PRO A 395 -36.17 -10.68 -8.67
C PRO A 395 -37.48 -11.23 -8.10
N ASP A 396 -37.38 -12.23 -7.22
CA ASP A 396 -38.48 -12.72 -6.39
C ASP A 396 -38.81 -11.74 -5.26
N GLU A 397 -37.80 -10.99 -4.79
CA GLU A 397 -37.90 -10.05 -3.67
C GLU A 397 -37.02 -8.81 -3.90
N GLU A 398 -37.56 -7.62 -3.65
CA GLU A 398 -36.79 -6.37 -3.70
C GLU A 398 -36.47 -5.92 -2.27
N PRO A 399 -35.20 -5.94 -1.84
CA PRO A 399 -34.84 -5.64 -0.47
C PRO A 399 -35.00 -4.13 -0.16
N VAL A 400 -35.47 -3.83 1.04
CA VAL A 400 -35.49 -2.48 1.61
C VAL A 400 -34.32 -2.24 2.55
N GLU A 401 -34.08 -0.98 2.89
CA GLU A 401 -33.01 -0.61 3.83
C GLU A 401 -33.16 -1.35 5.16
N GLY A 402 -32.10 -2.05 5.57
CA GLY A 402 -32.04 -2.75 6.84
C GLY A 402 -32.60 -4.17 6.85
N ASP A 403 -33.16 -4.66 5.73
CA ASP A 403 -33.63 -6.05 5.62
C ASP A 403 -32.53 -7.03 5.99
N VAL A 404 -32.91 -8.09 6.70
CA VAL A 404 -31.99 -9.08 7.24
C VAL A 404 -32.27 -10.45 6.64
N LEU A 405 -31.22 -11.04 6.07
CA LEU A 405 -31.21 -12.43 5.59
C LEU A 405 -30.33 -13.28 6.52
N GLN A 406 -30.97 -14.15 7.28
CA GLN A 406 -30.28 -15.10 8.15
C GLN A 406 -29.81 -16.32 7.35
N LEU A 407 -28.49 -16.57 7.31
CA LEU A 407 -27.88 -17.69 6.57
C LEU A 407 -27.30 -18.77 7.49
N GLY A 408 -27.79 -18.82 8.73
CA GLY A 408 -27.35 -19.73 9.79
C GLY A 408 -27.19 -19.00 11.12
N ALA A 409 -26.76 -19.68 12.17
CA ALA A 409 -26.62 -19.09 13.51
C ALA A 409 -25.49 -18.06 13.61
N GLY A 410 -24.51 -18.14 12.72
CA GLY A 410 -23.31 -17.30 12.75
C GLY A 410 -23.11 -16.42 11.52
N THR A 411 -24.08 -16.34 10.59
CA THR A 411 -23.96 -15.56 9.35
C THR A 411 -25.25 -14.80 9.08
N THR A 412 -25.13 -13.47 9.07
CA THR A 412 -26.25 -12.55 8.87
C THR A 412 -25.89 -11.52 7.81
N LEU A 413 -26.67 -11.47 6.72
CA LEU A 413 -26.55 -10.42 5.71
C LEU A 413 -27.62 -9.34 5.94
N GLN A 414 -27.20 -8.09 5.96
CA GLN A 414 -28.09 -6.93 6.02
C GLN A 414 -28.02 -6.13 4.72
N ALA A 415 -29.18 -5.80 4.14
CA ALA A 415 -29.29 -4.95 2.97
C ALA A 415 -29.08 -3.47 3.34
N LEU A 416 -28.22 -2.78 2.61
CA LEU A 416 -28.04 -1.33 2.68
C LEU A 416 -28.27 -0.74 1.30
N GLN A 417 -29.31 0.07 1.12
CA GLN A 417 -29.53 0.78 -0.12
C GLN A 417 -28.45 1.86 -0.28
N THR A 418 -27.66 1.75 -1.34
CA THR A 418 -26.51 2.63 -1.59
C THR A 418 -26.59 3.25 -2.98
N PRO A 419 -27.70 3.96 -3.30
CA PRO A 419 -27.86 4.58 -4.61
C PRO A 419 -26.75 5.59 -4.88
N GLY A 420 -26.41 5.76 -6.14
CA GLY A 420 -25.43 6.75 -6.58
C GLY A 420 -24.64 6.28 -7.79
N HIS A 421 -24.04 5.09 -7.74
CA HIS A 421 -23.47 4.47 -8.94
C HIS A 421 -24.59 4.03 -9.90
N ALA A 422 -25.57 3.29 -9.35
CA ALA A 422 -26.83 2.94 -9.98
C ALA A 422 -27.97 3.26 -9.00
N SER A 423 -29.16 3.58 -9.50
CA SER A 423 -30.32 3.96 -8.67
C SER A 423 -30.85 2.79 -7.81
N ASN A 424 -30.66 1.56 -8.27
CA ASN A 424 -31.08 0.34 -7.60
C ASN A 424 -29.99 -0.31 -6.73
N HIS A 425 -28.84 0.34 -6.54
CA HIS A 425 -27.69 -0.28 -5.89
C HIS A 425 -27.95 -0.62 -4.40
N VAL A 426 -27.49 -1.79 -3.99
CA VAL A 426 -27.53 -2.35 -2.63
C VAL A 426 -26.16 -2.90 -2.27
N CYS A 427 -25.63 -2.50 -1.13
CA CYS A 427 -24.51 -3.19 -0.49
C CYS A 427 -25.05 -4.23 0.50
N TRP A 428 -24.34 -5.35 0.66
CA TRP A 428 -24.69 -6.39 1.63
C TRP A 428 -23.68 -6.40 2.76
N ARG A 429 -24.12 -6.19 4.00
CA ARG A 429 -23.24 -6.20 5.17
C ARG A 429 -23.27 -7.57 5.83
N LEU A 430 -22.10 -8.19 5.98
CA LEU A 430 -21.90 -9.34 6.87
C LEU A 430 -21.54 -8.83 8.27
N ALA A 431 -22.48 -8.91 9.19
CA ALA A 431 -22.36 -8.29 10.51
C ALA A 431 -21.21 -8.89 11.33
N GLU A 432 -21.06 -10.21 11.30
CA GLU A 432 -20.12 -10.96 12.14
C GLU A 432 -18.65 -10.73 11.77
N GLU A 433 -18.38 -10.29 10.54
CA GLU A 433 -17.02 -9.99 10.07
C GLU A 433 -16.79 -8.49 9.83
N LYS A 434 -17.77 -7.64 10.19
CA LYS A 434 -17.75 -6.19 9.92
C LYS A 434 -17.35 -5.88 8.47
N LEU A 435 -17.86 -6.69 7.55
CA LEU A 435 -17.49 -6.68 6.14
C LEU A 435 -18.67 -6.20 5.31
N LEU A 436 -18.39 -5.35 4.32
CA LEU A 436 -19.39 -4.87 3.38
C LEU A 436 -19.08 -5.37 1.98
N PHE A 437 -19.99 -6.13 1.37
CA PHE A 437 -19.99 -6.41 -0.06
C PHE A 437 -20.48 -5.17 -0.78
N THR A 438 -19.56 -4.48 -1.47
CA THR A 438 -19.82 -3.12 -1.95
C THR A 438 -20.28 -3.05 -3.39
N GLY A 439 -20.25 -4.16 -4.15
CA GLY A 439 -20.49 -4.12 -5.59
C GLY A 439 -19.63 -3.02 -6.23
N ASP A 440 -20.28 -2.16 -7.00
CA ASP A 440 -19.68 -0.99 -7.65
C ASP A 440 -19.96 0.33 -6.92
N HIS A 441 -20.34 0.26 -5.64
CA HIS A 441 -20.37 1.46 -4.79
C HIS A 441 -18.97 1.87 -4.35
N LEU A 442 -18.10 0.90 -4.04
CA LEU A 442 -16.71 1.11 -3.64
C LEU A 442 -15.85 0.00 -4.25
N MET A 443 -14.79 0.38 -4.96
CA MET A 443 -13.89 -0.53 -5.67
C MET A 443 -12.44 -0.31 -5.25
N GLN A 444 -11.60 -1.33 -5.44
CA GLN A 444 -10.19 -1.23 -5.14
C GLN A 444 -9.43 -0.48 -6.25
N GLY A 445 -8.64 0.53 -5.87
CA GLY A 445 -7.65 1.15 -6.75
C GLY A 445 -8.20 2.11 -7.81
N SER A 446 -9.51 2.35 -7.88
CA SER A 446 -10.12 3.30 -8.81
C SER A 446 -11.40 3.92 -8.22
N THR A 447 -11.83 5.03 -8.82
CA THR A 447 -13.15 5.61 -8.55
C THR A 447 -14.19 5.02 -9.48
N VAL A 448 -15.38 4.74 -8.94
CA VAL A 448 -16.52 4.26 -9.73
C VAL A 448 -17.02 5.35 -10.70
N VAL A 449 -17.66 4.98 -11.80
CA VAL A 449 -18.28 5.97 -12.69
C VAL A 449 -19.66 6.31 -12.15
N ILE A 450 -19.97 7.60 -12.01
CA ILE A 450 -21.33 8.06 -11.71
C ILE A 450 -21.93 8.54 -13.04
N ASN A 451 -22.92 7.81 -13.55
CA ASN A 451 -23.45 8.02 -14.90
C ASN A 451 -24.95 8.40 -14.88
N PRO A 452 -25.30 9.69 -14.93
CA PRO A 452 -26.69 10.14 -14.98
C PRO A 452 -27.46 9.62 -16.21
N PRO A 453 -28.79 9.53 -16.18
CA PRO A 453 -29.66 9.84 -15.05
C PRO A 453 -29.74 8.74 -14.00
N ASP A 454 -29.22 7.54 -14.27
CA ASP A 454 -29.29 6.42 -13.33
C ASP A 454 -28.32 6.59 -12.15
N GLY A 455 -27.11 7.06 -12.44
CA GLY A 455 -26.13 7.46 -11.43
C GLY A 455 -26.33 8.91 -10.96
N ASP A 456 -26.15 9.13 -9.66
CA ASP A 456 -26.37 10.42 -8.97
C ASP A 456 -25.23 10.71 -7.99
N MET A 457 -24.54 11.85 -8.16
CA MET A 457 -23.39 12.23 -7.33
C MET A 457 -23.79 12.67 -5.91
N GLN A 458 -24.96 13.29 -5.76
CA GLN A 458 -25.47 13.72 -4.45
C GLN A 458 -25.85 12.49 -3.61
N ALA A 459 -26.60 11.56 -4.20
CA ALA A 459 -26.93 10.30 -3.57
C ALA A 459 -25.66 9.52 -3.21
N TYR A 460 -24.72 9.40 -4.15
CA TYR A 460 -23.46 8.71 -3.92
C TYR A 460 -22.68 9.26 -2.72
N LEU A 461 -22.48 10.58 -2.65
CA LEU A 461 -21.77 11.22 -1.52
C LEU A 461 -22.51 11.07 -0.19
N ALA A 462 -23.85 11.14 -0.20
CA ALA A 462 -24.66 10.92 1.00
C ALA A 462 -24.49 9.49 1.55
N GLN A 463 -24.40 8.48 0.67
CA GLN A 463 -24.16 7.11 1.08
C GLN A 463 -22.75 6.89 1.60
N LEU A 464 -21.72 7.48 0.97
CA LEU A 464 -20.36 7.44 1.49
C LEU A 464 -20.26 8.03 2.91
N GLU A 465 -20.92 9.17 3.16
CA GLU A 465 -20.97 9.78 4.49
C GLU A 465 -21.65 8.85 5.51
N ARG A 466 -22.76 8.21 5.13
CA ARG A 466 -23.43 7.22 5.98
C ARG A 466 -22.52 6.05 6.33
N LEU A 467 -21.76 5.53 5.36
CA LEU A 467 -20.83 4.42 5.56
C LEU A 467 -19.65 4.77 6.50
N LEU A 468 -19.27 6.05 6.62
CA LEU A 468 -18.24 6.50 7.58
C LEU A 468 -18.65 6.34 9.05
N HIS A 469 -19.95 6.21 9.32
CA HIS A 469 -20.47 6.02 10.68
C HIS A 469 -20.73 4.55 11.02
N MET A 470 -20.38 3.63 10.12
CA MET A 470 -20.60 2.19 10.31
C MET A 470 -19.35 1.49 10.83
N ASP A 471 -19.52 0.57 11.78
CA ASP A 471 -18.44 -0.29 12.27
C ASP A 471 -18.07 -1.34 11.22
N LEU A 472 -17.10 -0.98 10.36
CA LEU A 472 -16.58 -1.76 9.25
C LEU A 472 -15.06 -1.91 9.36
N ASP A 473 -14.59 -3.14 9.14
CA ASP A 473 -13.16 -3.49 9.06
C ASP A 473 -12.74 -3.79 7.62
N TRP A 474 -13.66 -4.23 6.76
CA TRP A 474 -13.37 -4.71 5.40
C TRP A 474 -14.42 -4.32 4.37
N LEU A 475 -13.97 -4.08 3.13
CA LEU A 475 -14.83 -4.03 1.94
C LEU A 475 -14.49 -5.19 1.01
N ALA A 476 -15.53 -5.80 0.44
CA ALA A 476 -15.49 -6.84 -0.57
C ALA A 476 -16.10 -6.29 -1.88
N PRO A 477 -15.27 -5.74 -2.79
CA PRO A 477 -15.76 -5.03 -3.96
C PRO A 477 -16.22 -5.95 -5.08
N GLY A 478 -17.07 -5.42 -5.97
CA GLY A 478 -17.45 -6.07 -7.23
C GLY A 478 -16.24 -6.43 -8.09
N HIS A 479 -15.14 -5.68 -7.97
CA HIS A 479 -13.89 -5.98 -8.67
C HIS A 479 -12.66 -5.69 -7.81
N GLY A 480 -11.66 -6.57 -7.92
CA GLY A 480 -10.39 -6.45 -7.20
C GLY A 480 -10.31 -7.26 -5.89
N PHE A 481 -9.30 -6.99 -5.08
CA PHE A 481 -9.08 -7.69 -3.81
C PHE A 481 -9.94 -7.09 -2.69
N LEU A 482 -9.98 -7.77 -1.54
CA LEU A 482 -10.46 -7.18 -0.30
C LEU A 482 -9.72 -5.88 0.02
N VAL A 483 -10.46 -4.90 0.55
CA VAL A 483 -9.95 -3.60 0.95
C VAL A 483 -10.03 -3.47 2.46
N ALA A 484 -8.90 -3.14 3.10
CA ALA A 484 -8.82 -2.84 4.52
C ALA A 484 -8.98 -1.34 4.79
N GLU A 485 -9.12 -0.96 6.06
CA GLU A 485 -9.27 0.43 6.52
C GLU A 485 -10.38 1.20 5.77
N PRO A 486 -11.62 0.68 5.74
CA PRO A 486 -12.72 1.23 4.94
C PRO A 486 -12.93 2.72 5.18
N HIS A 487 -12.85 3.16 6.42
CA HIS A 487 -12.99 4.57 6.80
C HIS A 487 -11.93 5.49 6.17
N ALA A 488 -10.68 5.03 6.06
CA ALA A 488 -9.62 5.81 5.41
C ALA A 488 -9.87 5.91 3.90
N VAL A 489 -10.27 4.79 3.29
CA VAL A 489 -10.61 4.71 1.86
C VAL A 489 -11.80 5.62 1.52
N ILE A 490 -12.88 5.55 2.30
CA ILE A 490 -14.07 6.37 2.08
C ILE A 490 -13.74 7.86 2.25
N ARG A 491 -13.00 8.26 3.30
CA ARG A 491 -12.57 9.66 3.47
C ARG A 491 -11.74 10.16 2.29
N ALA A 492 -10.79 9.35 1.81
CA ALA A 492 -9.97 9.70 0.65
C ALA A 492 -10.83 9.87 -0.61
N LEU A 493 -11.83 9.00 -0.79
CA LEU A 493 -12.74 9.07 -1.93
C LEU A 493 -13.68 10.29 -1.88
N VAL A 494 -14.26 10.59 -0.72
CA VAL A 494 -15.06 11.82 -0.51
C VAL A 494 -14.20 13.05 -0.81
N ALA A 495 -12.99 13.14 -0.26
CA ALA A 495 -12.07 14.24 -0.52
C ALA A 495 -11.72 14.36 -2.01
N HIS A 496 -11.49 13.23 -2.70
CA HIS A 496 -11.24 13.21 -4.14
C HIS A 496 -12.44 13.78 -4.94
N ARG A 497 -13.67 13.34 -4.63
CA ARG A 497 -14.88 13.82 -5.32
C ARG A 497 -15.14 15.30 -5.07
N LEU A 498 -14.97 15.77 -3.84
CA LEU A 498 -15.14 17.19 -3.52
C LEU A 498 -14.06 18.06 -4.17
N LYS A 499 -12.82 17.57 -4.26
CA LYS A 499 -11.76 18.25 -5.03
C LYS A 499 -12.13 18.34 -6.51
N ARG A 500 -12.68 17.29 -7.10
CA ARG A 500 -13.16 17.31 -8.50
C ARG A 500 -14.32 18.28 -8.67
N GLU A 501 -15.30 18.29 -7.77
CA GLU A 501 -16.42 19.23 -7.80
C GLU A 501 -15.95 20.69 -7.78
N ALA A 502 -15.02 21.03 -6.87
CA ALA A 502 -14.44 22.36 -6.79
C ALA A 502 -13.76 22.75 -8.11
N LYS A 503 -13.07 21.80 -8.76
CA LYS A 503 -12.44 22.01 -10.07
C LYS A 503 -13.47 22.21 -11.18
N VAL A 504 -14.55 21.41 -11.21
CA VAL A 504 -15.65 21.57 -12.18
C VAL A 504 -16.28 22.96 -12.06
N LEU A 505 -16.58 23.40 -10.83
CA LEU A 505 -17.14 24.73 -10.61
C LEU A 505 -16.17 25.84 -11.05
N ALA A 506 -14.88 25.71 -10.71
CA ALA A 506 -13.87 26.68 -11.13
C ALA A 506 -13.73 26.74 -12.67
N SER A 507 -13.73 25.59 -13.35
CA SER A 507 -13.71 25.53 -14.81
C SER A 507 -14.95 26.20 -15.43
N LEU A 508 -16.14 25.99 -14.84
CA LEU A 508 -17.37 26.63 -15.28
C LEU A 508 -17.34 28.15 -15.08
N GLN A 509 -16.84 28.63 -13.95
CA GLN A 509 -16.67 30.06 -13.67
C GLN A 509 -15.67 30.73 -14.61
N GLN A 510 -14.56 30.06 -14.91
CA GLN A 510 -13.51 30.58 -15.80
C GLN A 510 -13.94 30.58 -17.27
N HIS A 511 -14.63 29.53 -17.72
CA HIS A 511 -15.08 29.44 -19.10
C HIS A 511 -16.29 30.34 -19.38
N GLY A 512 -17.14 30.57 -18.37
CA GLY A 512 -18.47 31.14 -18.56
C GLY A 512 -19.46 30.08 -19.06
N PRO A 513 -20.55 30.48 -19.75
CA PRO A 513 -21.53 29.53 -20.28
C PRO A 513 -20.89 28.48 -21.20
N ALA A 514 -20.98 27.19 -20.83
CA ALA A 514 -20.25 26.13 -21.51
C ALA A 514 -21.03 24.81 -21.56
N THR A 515 -20.76 23.97 -22.57
CA THR A 515 -21.27 22.60 -22.64
C THR A 515 -20.37 21.65 -21.86
N VAL A 516 -20.87 20.47 -21.49
CA VAL A 516 -20.07 19.43 -20.82
C VAL A 516 -18.77 19.12 -21.60
N PRO A 517 -18.78 18.85 -22.92
CA PRO A 517 -17.55 18.59 -23.68
C PRO A 517 -16.52 19.72 -23.61
N ALA A 518 -16.96 20.98 -23.53
CA ALA A 518 -16.07 22.13 -23.42
C ALA A 518 -15.38 22.23 -22.05
N LEU A 519 -16.02 21.73 -20.99
CA LEU A 519 -15.48 21.76 -19.63
C LEU A 519 -14.53 20.60 -19.33
N VAL A 520 -14.68 19.45 -19.99
CA VAL A 520 -13.89 18.24 -19.69
C VAL A 520 -12.37 18.48 -19.72
N PRO A 521 -11.76 19.11 -20.75
CA PRO A 521 -10.31 19.26 -20.81
C PRO A 521 -9.73 20.05 -19.62
N ALA A 522 -10.44 21.06 -19.14
CA ALA A 522 -10.04 21.86 -17.99
C ALA A 522 -10.34 21.14 -16.67
N ALA A 523 -11.52 20.54 -16.55
CA ALA A 523 -11.95 19.89 -15.32
C ALA A 523 -11.26 18.54 -15.09
N TYR A 524 -10.69 17.92 -16.12
CA TYR A 524 -10.04 16.60 -16.12
C TYR A 524 -8.68 16.61 -16.85
N ASP A 525 -7.91 17.69 -16.71
CA ASP A 525 -6.53 17.81 -17.27
C ASP A 525 -5.55 16.71 -16.80
N ASP A 526 -5.87 16.04 -15.70
CA ASP A 526 -5.14 14.96 -15.07
C ASP A 526 -5.66 13.57 -15.50
N THR A 527 -6.63 13.54 -16.40
CA THR A 527 -7.22 12.31 -16.96
C THR A 527 -6.77 12.13 -18.41
N PRO A 528 -6.29 10.94 -18.80
CA PRO A 528 -5.94 10.66 -20.19
C PRO A 528 -7.10 10.92 -21.15
N VAL A 529 -6.80 11.54 -22.31
CA VAL A 529 -7.79 11.91 -23.35
C VAL A 529 -8.72 10.75 -23.75
N PRO A 530 -8.27 9.49 -23.91
CA PRO A 530 -9.17 8.39 -24.24
C PRO A 530 -10.29 8.13 -23.21
N LEU A 531 -10.11 8.57 -21.96
CA LEU A 531 -11.11 8.43 -20.88
C LEU A 531 -12.02 9.65 -20.75
N HIS A 532 -11.84 10.69 -21.56
CA HIS A 532 -12.63 11.93 -21.48
C HIS A 532 -14.13 11.71 -21.72
N GLY A 533 -14.49 10.73 -22.55
CA GLY A 533 -15.90 10.35 -22.75
C GLY A 533 -16.57 9.85 -21.46
N VAL A 534 -15.86 9.03 -20.68
CA VAL A 534 -16.32 8.54 -19.36
C VAL A 534 -16.28 9.67 -18.34
N ALA A 535 -15.22 10.47 -18.34
CA ALA A 535 -15.09 11.64 -17.46
C ALA A 535 -16.24 12.64 -17.65
N ALA A 536 -16.70 12.86 -18.89
CA ALA A 536 -17.84 13.71 -19.20
C ALA A 536 -19.12 13.30 -18.46
N ARG A 537 -19.33 11.99 -18.24
CA ARG A 537 -20.49 11.47 -17.51
C ARG A 537 -20.42 11.82 -16.02
N SER A 538 -19.24 11.65 -15.42
CA SER A 538 -19.00 12.05 -14.02
C SER A 538 -19.01 13.58 -13.85
N LEU A 539 -18.55 14.34 -14.84
CA LEU A 539 -18.65 15.80 -14.89
C LEU A 539 -20.11 16.23 -14.84
N LEU A 540 -20.96 15.65 -15.69
CA LEU A 540 -22.39 15.90 -15.70
C LEU A 540 -23.03 15.61 -14.34
N ALA A 541 -22.64 14.52 -13.67
CA ALA A 541 -23.13 14.19 -12.33
C ALA A 541 -22.79 15.27 -11.29
N HIS A 542 -21.57 15.84 -11.34
CA HIS A 542 -21.19 16.97 -10.49
C HIS A 542 -22.00 18.23 -10.82
N LEU A 543 -22.22 18.53 -12.10
CA LEU A 543 -23.01 19.69 -12.52
C LEU A 543 -24.47 19.59 -12.05
N LEU A 544 -25.10 18.41 -12.16
CA LEU A 544 -26.45 18.17 -11.66
C LEU A 544 -26.54 18.36 -10.14
N LYS A 545 -25.55 17.86 -9.38
CA LYS A 545 -25.46 18.14 -7.93
C LYS A 545 -25.32 19.64 -7.65
N LEU A 546 -24.44 20.34 -8.36
CA LEU A 546 -24.26 21.79 -8.21
C LEU A 546 -25.54 22.55 -8.54
N GLN A 547 -26.32 22.10 -9.52
CA GLN A 547 -27.62 22.67 -9.85
C GLN A 547 -28.65 22.43 -8.75
N ALA A 548 -28.73 21.23 -8.18
CA ALA A 548 -29.58 20.94 -7.03
C ALA A 548 -29.23 21.81 -5.81
N GLU A 549 -27.96 22.22 -5.68
CA GLU A 549 -27.47 23.13 -4.64
C GLU A 549 -27.61 24.62 -4.99
N GLY A 550 -28.15 24.96 -6.16
CA GLY A 550 -28.29 26.35 -6.61
C GLY A 550 -26.97 27.04 -6.94
N ARG A 551 -25.91 26.29 -7.23
CA ARG A 551 -24.56 26.78 -7.57
C ARG A 551 -24.26 26.72 -9.07
N ALA A 552 -25.11 26.05 -9.83
CA ALA A 552 -25.07 26.03 -11.29
C ALA A 552 -26.50 26.02 -11.86
N SER A 553 -26.63 26.39 -13.13
CA SER A 553 -27.88 26.31 -13.88
C SER A 553 -27.62 25.79 -15.28
N GLU A 554 -28.58 25.09 -15.86
CA GLU A 554 -28.52 24.54 -17.21
C GLU A 554 -29.67 25.10 -18.06
N SER A 555 -29.37 25.46 -19.31
CA SER A 555 -30.34 25.85 -20.33
C SER A 555 -29.83 25.40 -21.70
N ASP A 556 -30.63 24.61 -22.42
CA ASP A 556 -30.35 24.16 -23.79
C ASP A 556 -28.97 23.48 -23.99
N GLY A 557 -28.55 22.68 -23.02
CA GLY A 557 -27.26 21.98 -22.97
C GLY A 557 -26.09 22.84 -22.49
N VAL A 558 -26.33 24.09 -22.13
CA VAL A 558 -25.32 25.05 -21.70
C VAL A 558 -25.42 25.30 -20.19
N TRP A 559 -24.33 25.04 -19.49
CA TRP A 559 -24.18 25.22 -18.06
C TRP A 559 -23.62 26.60 -17.74
N ARG A 560 -24.04 27.17 -16.61
CA ARG A 560 -23.52 28.43 -16.05
C ARG A 560 -23.37 28.30 -14.53
N ALA A 561 -22.36 28.92 -13.96
CA ALA A 561 -22.29 29.09 -12.50
C ALA A 561 -23.36 30.11 -12.07
N ALA A 562 -23.98 29.86 -10.90
CA ALA A 562 -25.01 30.72 -10.34
C ALA A 562 -24.43 31.97 -9.67
#